data_AF-A0A961H8J1-F1
#
_entry.id   AF-A0A961H8J1-F1
#
_cell.length_a   1.000
_cell.length_b   1.000
_cell.length_c   1.000
_cell.angle_alpha   90.00
_cell.angle_beta   90.00
_cell.angle_gamma   90.00
#
_symmetry.space_group_name_H-M   'P 1'
#
loop_
_entity.id
_entity.type
_entity.pdbx_description
1 polymer ?
#
loop_
_entity_poly.entity_id
_entity_poly.type
_entity_poly.pdbx_seq_one_letter_code
_entity_poly.pdbx_strand_id
1 'polypeptide(L)'
;MIGRGRRRRQRWSAGFDPRWRELVSRRLNAWNALDDEERERLEFLTMALMFDKRWEAANGFELTDEIQVTIASQAALLALGLPDDVYRKVRTILVHPTTLVMRGEHSQVPGIVSNADMAV
;
A
#
# COMPACT_ATOMS: atom_id res chain seq x y z
N MET A 1 -1.77 -23.42 10.79
CA MET A 1 -1.15 -22.27 10.10
C MET A 1 -0.44 -21.31 11.08
N ILE A 2 0.71 -21.69 11.66
CA ILE A 2 1.32 -20.98 12.82
C ILE A 2 2.54 -20.08 12.44
N GLY A 3 2.98 -20.04 11.18
CA GLY A 3 4.25 -19.36 10.80
C GLY A 3 4.17 -17.88 10.41
N ARG A 4 2.98 -17.34 10.07
CA ARG A 4 2.87 -16.00 9.43
C ARG A 4 3.07 -14.82 10.40
N GLY A 5 2.62 -14.96 11.65
CA GLY A 5 2.73 -13.89 12.65
C GLY A 5 4.14 -13.66 13.19
N ARG A 6 4.99 -14.70 13.21
CA ARG A 6 6.37 -14.60 13.70
C ARG A 6 7.28 -13.88 12.70
N ARG A 7 7.20 -14.23 11.41
CA ARG A 7 7.96 -13.55 10.34
C ARG A 7 7.57 -12.06 10.22
N ARG A 8 6.28 -11.75 10.33
CA ARG A 8 5.77 -10.37 10.35
C ARG A 8 6.37 -9.57 11.50
N ARG A 9 6.31 -10.10 12.72
CA ARG A 9 6.91 -9.46 13.90
C ARG A 9 8.42 -9.27 13.77
N GLN A 10 9.13 -10.27 13.23
CA GLN A 10 10.57 -10.19 13.01
C GLN A 10 10.94 -9.09 12.00
N ARG A 11 10.22 -9.00 10.88
CA ARG A 11 10.46 -7.95 9.89
C ARG A 11 10.09 -6.56 10.44
N TRP A 12 9.02 -6.47 11.24
CA TRP A 12 8.68 -5.23 11.95
C TRP A 12 9.81 -4.78 12.88
N SER A 13 10.35 -5.70 13.70
CA SER A 13 11.45 -5.39 14.62
C SER A 13 12.78 -5.05 13.94
N ALA A 14 12.96 -5.46 12.68
CA ALA A 14 14.15 -5.12 11.92
C ALA A 14 14.17 -3.66 11.42
N GLY A 15 13.04 -2.95 11.52
CA GLY A 15 12.89 -1.58 11.03
C GLY A 15 12.77 -1.49 9.51
N PHE A 16 12.86 -0.28 9.00
CA PHE A 16 12.78 -0.01 7.56
C PHE A 16 14.07 -0.40 6.86
N ASP A 17 14.00 -1.33 5.90
CA ASP A 17 15.17 -1.82 5.17
C ASP A 17 15.83 -0.67 4.37
N PRO A 18 17.14 -0.45 4.48
CA PRO A 18 17.84 0.55 3.68
C PRO A 18 17.63 0.42 2.17
N ARG A 19 17.44 -0.80 1.65
CA ARG A 19 17.13 -1.06 0.24
C ARG A 19 15.75 -0.52 -0.14
N TRP A 20 14.79 -0.59 0.78
CA TRP A 20 13.48 0.02 0.59
C TRP A 20 13.56 1.53 0.61
N ARG A 21 14.40 2.11 1.47
CA ARG A 21 14.65 3.57 1.48
C ARG A 21 15.21 4.06 0.15
N GLU A 22 16.21 3.36 -0.40
CA GLU A 22 16.75 3.67 -1.72
C GLU A 22 15.69 3.54 -2.84
N LEU A 23 14.86 2.49 -2.78
CA LEU A 23 13.78 2.32 -3.75
C LEU A 23 12.76 3.46 -3.67
N VAL A 24 12.29 3.77 -2.46
CA VAL A 24 11.31 4.82 -2.18
C VAL A 24 11.86 6.17 -2.64
N SER A 25 13.10 6.52 -2.30
CA SER A 25 13.72 7.79 -2.70
C SER A 25 13.85 7.96 -4.21
N ARG A 26 14.02 6.86 -4.95
CA ARG A 26 14.08 6.86 -6.42
C ARG A 26 12.71 6.88 -7.09
N ARG A 27 11.67 6.32 -6.47
CA ARG A 27 10.33 6.13 -7.07
C ARG A 27 9.33 7.23 -6.67
N LEU A 28 9.51 7.86 -5.52
CA LEU A 28 8.67 8.96 -5.04
C LEU A 28 9.33 10.30 -5.36
N ASN A 29 8.78 11.02 -6.34
CA ASN A 29 9.21 12.38 -6.66
C ASN A 29 9.16 13.33 -5.44
N ALA A 30 8.20 13.10 -4.53
CA ALA A 30 8.05 13.89 -3.31
C ALA A 30 9.16 13.68 -2.28
N TRP A 31 9.94 12.59 -2.36
CA TRP A 31 10.91 12.20 -1.31
C TRP A 31 11.90 13.32 -0.95
N ASN A 32 12.43 14.02 -1.95
CA ASN A 32 13.42 15.08 -1.74
C ASN A 32 12.81 16.35 -1.14
N ALA A 33 11.49 16.52 -1.19
CA ALA A 33 10.77 17.63 -0.60
C ALA A 33 10.38 17.37 0.87
N LEU A 34 10.36 16.10 1.30
CA LEU A 34 10.06 15.72 2.68
C LEU A 34 11.24 16.04 3.60
N ASP A 35 10.94 16.55 4.78
CA ASP A 35 11.91 16.63 5.87
C ASP A 35 12.17 15.25 6.52
N ASP A 36 13.06 15.19 7.49
CA ASP A 36 13.46 13.91 8.09
C ASP A 36 12.34 13.29 8.95
N GLU A 37 11.49 14.11 9.60
CA GLU A 37 10.35 13.62 10.39
C GLU A 37 9.26 13.07 9.46
N GLU A 38 8.99 13.75 8.35
CA GLU A 38 8.07 13.29 7.31
C GLU A 38 8.56 12.00 6.64
N ARG A 39 9.87 11.86 6.41
CA ARG A 39 10.46 10.61 5.88
C ARG A 39 10.29 9.47 6.85
N GLU A 40 10.60 9.67 8.13
CA GLU A 40 10.40 8.65 9.17
C GLU A 40 8.93 8.25 9.27
N ARG A 41 8.01 9.22 9.23
CA ARG A 41 6.56 8.94 9.23
C ARG A 41 6.11 8.19 7.98
N LEU A 42 6.62 8.54 6.80
CA LEU A 42 6.34 7.83 5.55
C LEU A 42 6.81 6.37 5.62
N GLU A 43 8.01 6.14 6.13
CA GLU A 43 8.57 4.80 6.30
C GLU A 43 7.75 3.95 7.29
N PHE A 44 7.36 4.54 8.42
CA PHE A 44 6.50 3.91 9.40
C PHE A 44 5.14 3.49 8.80
N LEU A 45 4.47 4.41 8.10
CA LEU A 45 3.19 4.14 7.43
C LEU A 45 3.34 3.09 6.32
N THR A 46 4.45 3.12 5.59
CA THR A 46 4.79 2.11 4.57
C THR A 46 4.90 0.72 5.21
N MET A 47 5.61 0.60 6.33
CA MET A 47 5.70 -0.66 7.08
C MET A 47 4.33 -1.13 7.58
N ALA A 48 3.53 -0.22 8.14
CA ALA A 48 2.17 -0.55 8.59
C ALA A 48 1.34 -1.15 7.46
N LEU A 49 1.39 -0.56 6.26
CA LEU A 49 0.69 -1.09 5.08
C LEU A 49 1.25 -2.45 4.62
N MET A 50 2.58 -2.63 4.62
CA MET A 50 3.20 -3.88 4.23
C MET A 50 2.87 -5.03 5.19
N PHE A 51 2.92 -4.76 6.48
CA PHE A 51 2.83 -5.80 7.49
C PHE A 51 1.42 -6.00 7.99
N ASP A 52 0.57 -5.00 8.10
CA ASP A 52 -0.77 -5.19 8.67
C ASP A 52 -1.79 -5.64 7.63
N LYS A 53 -1.57 -5.31 6.35
CA LYS A 53 -2.50 -5.65 5.27
C LYS A 53 -2.19 -7.01 4.67
N ARG A 54 -3.22 -7.66 4.14
CA ARG A 54 -3.05 -8.84 3.28
C ARG A 54 -2.76 -8.34 1.88
N TRP A 55 -1.77 -8.93 1.23
CA TRP A 55 -1.41 -8.62 -0.14
C TRP A 55 -1.64 -9.84 -1.02
N GLU A 56 -2.28 -9.62 -2.16
CA GLU A 56 -2.64 -10.66 -3.10
C GLU A 56 -2.32 -10.17 -4.51
N ALA A 57 -1.78 -11.05 -5.34
CA ALA A 57 -1.65 -10.78 -6.76
C ALA A 57 -2.71 -11.55 -7.53
N ALA A 58 -3.29 -10.89 -8.52
CA ALA A 58 -4.27 -11.47 -9.43
C ALA A 58 -3.60 -12.03 -10.69
N ASN A 59 -4.32 -12.90 -11.41
CA ASN A 59 -3.93 -13.38 -12.75
C ASN A 59 -2.54 -14.02 -12.82
N GLY A 60 -2.09 -14.70 -11.76
CA GLY A 60 -0.77 -15.34 -11.72
C GLY A 60 0.40 -14.36 -11.68
N PHE A 61 0.14 -13.07 -11.44
CA PHE A 61 1.17 -12.06 -11.27
C PHE A 61 2.00 -12.35 -10.02
N GLU A 62 3.32 -12.14 -10.10
CA GLU A 62 4.21 -12.30 -8.95
C GLU A 62 4.31 -10.98 -8.19
N LEU A 63 3.98 -11.02 -6.90
CA LEU A 63 4.10 -9.86 -6.03
C LEU A 63 5.46 -9.85 -5.34
N THR A 64 6.32 -8.92 -5.72
CA THR A 64 7.65 -8.73 -5.12
C THR A 64 7.61 -7.69 -4.00
N ASP A 65 8.60 -7.72 -3.11
CA ASP A 65 8.77 -6.67 -2.09
C ASP A 65 8.92 -5.28 -2.74
N GLU A 66 9.57 -5.16 -3.91
CA GLU A 66 9.70 -3.89 -4.65
C GLU A 66 8.32 -3.31 -5.00
N ILE A 67 7.41 -4.13 -5.52
CA ILE A 67 6.06 -3.71 -5.89
C ILE A 67 5.28 -3.29 -4.63
N GLN A 68 5.33 -4.10 -3.57
CA GLN A 68 4.61 -3.81 -2.33
C GLN A 68 5.09 -2.52 -1.68
N VAL A 69 6.40 -2.33 -1.55
CA VAL A 69 7.01 -1.12 -0.98
C VAL A 69 6.63 0.09 -1.82
N THR A 70 6.69 -0.01 -3.16
CA THR A 70 6.34 1.11 -4.04
C THR A 70 4.88 1.52 -3.86
N ILE A 71 3.94 0.56 -3.88
CA ILE A 71 2.51 0.85 -3.69
C ILE A 71 2.23 1.39 -2.28
N ALA A 72 2.80 0.74 -1.25
CA ALA A 72 2.61 1.12 0.14
C ALA A 72 3.14 2.54 0.41
N SER A 73 4.30 2.89 -0.14
CA SER A 73 4.92 4.21 0.06
C SER A 73 4.13 5.35 -0.62
N GLN A 74 3.52 5.08 -1.78
CA GLN A 74 2.60 6.04 -2.43
C GLN A 74 1.32 6.25 -1.61
N ALA A 75 0.74 5.18 -1.05
CA ALA A 75 -0.41 5.31 -0.15
C ALA A 75 -0.04 6.00 1.17
N ALA A 76 1.16 5.74 1.70
CA ALA A 76 1.69 6.39 2.89
C ALA A 76 1.86 7.90 2.68
N LEU A 77 2.30 8.34 1.49
CA LEU A 77 2.40 9.75 1.14
C LEU A 77 1.06 10.48 1.32
N LEU A 78 -0.05 9.86 0.89
CA LEU A 78 -1.40 10.43 1.05
C LEU A 78 -1.86 10.48 2.52
N ALA A 79 -1.24 9.69 3.39
CA ALA A 79 -1.58 9.55 4.79
C ALA A 79 -0.68 10.37 5.74
N LEU A 80 0.35 11.06 5.24
CA LEU A 80 1.33 11.78 6.07
C LEU A 80 0.67 12.73 7.08
N GLY A 81 -0.28 13.54 6.62
CA GLY A 81 -1.02 14.50 7.46
C GLY A 81 -2.30 13.96 8.11
N LEU A 82 -2.56 12.65 8.02
CA LEU A 82 -3.79 12.02 8.50
C LEU A 82 -3.54 11.15 9.74
N PRO A 83 -4.59 10.83 10.51
CA PRO A 83 -4.48 9.85 11.59
C PRO A 83 -4.00 8.48 11.08
N ASP A 84 -3.23 7.78 11.91
CA ASP A 84 -2.56 6.52 11.57
C ASP A 84 -3.53 5.39 11.16
N ASP A 85 -4.80 5.50 11.55
CA ASP A 85 -5.84 4.51 11.28
C ASP A 85 -6.65 4.78 10.00
N VAL A 86 -6.21 5.71 9.15
CA VAL A 86 -6.92 6.09 7.90
C VAL A 86 -7.29 4.88 7.03
N TYR A 87 -6.42 3.87 6.99
CA TYR A 87 -6.65 2.62 6.25
C TYR A 87 -7.22 1.48 7.10
N ARG A 88 -7.81 1.72 8.27
CA ARG A 88 -8.34 0.65 9.16
C ARG A 88 -9.37 -0.25 8.49
N LYS A 89 -10.16 0.30 7.57
CA LYS A 89 -11.20 -0.45 6.83
C LYS A 89 -10.64 -1.28 5.67
N VAL A 90 -9.38 -1.05 5.27
CA VAL A 90 -8.69 -1.84 4.25
C VAL A 90 -8.11 -3.10 4.88
N ARG A 91 -8.55 -4.27 4.39
CA ARG A 91 -8.07 -5.59 4.84
C ARG A 91 -7.09 -6.23 3.86
N THR A 92 -7.41 -6.15 2.56
CA THR A 92 -6.62 -6.72 1.47
C THR A 92 -6.29 -5.64 0.46
N ILE A 93 -5.05 -5.67 -0.05
CA ILE A 93 -4.59 -4.94 -1.22
C ILE A 93 -4.38 -6.00 -2.31
N LEU A 94 -5.23 -5.96 -3.35
CA LEU A 94 -5.19 -6.87 -4.49
C LEU A 94 -4.54 -6.14 -5.67
N VAL A 95 -3.42 -6.67 -6.17
CA VAL A 95 -2.64 -6.06 -7.24
C VAL A 95 -2.88 -6.81 -8.55
N HIS A 96 -3.30 -6.07 -9.57
CA HIS A 96 -3.49 -6.56 -10.93
C HIS A 96 -2.39 -6.00 -11.84
N PRO A 97 -1.83 -6.80 -12.76
CA PRO A 97 -0.82 -6.34 -13.72
C PRO A 97 -1.39 -5.44 -14.82
N THR A 98 -2.71 -5.43 -14.99
CA THR A 98 -3.44 -4.66 -15.99
C THR A 98 -4.59 -3.90 -15.34
N THR A 99 -5.07 -2.86 -16.01
CA THR A 99 -6.25 -2.10 -15.60
C THR A 99 -7.41 -3.04 -15.25
N LEU A 100 -8.04 -2.80 -14.10
CA LEU A 100 -9.24 -3.52 -13.70
C LEU A 100 -10.43 -2.81 -14.35
N VAL A 101 -11.37 -3.56 -14.91
CA VAL A 101 -12.64 -2.99 -15.36
C VAL A 101 -13.73 -3.56 -14.47
N MET A 102 -14.29 -2.71 -13.61
CA MET A 102 -15.50 -3.04 -12.88
C MET A 102 -16.69 -2.97 -13.83
N ARG A 103 -17.39 -4.10 -13.97
CA ARG A 103 -18.61 -4.22 -14.76
C ARG A 103 -19.80 -4.44 -13.83
N GLY A 104 -20.93 -3.82 -14.16
CA GLY A 104 -22.18 -3.91 -13.40
C GLY A 104 -22.44 -2.72 -12.47
N GLU A 105 -23.48 -2.85 -11.65
CA GLU A 105 -23.95 -1.79 -10.73
C GLU A 105 -22.89 -1.46 -9.68
N HIS A 106 -22.36 -0.24 -9.75
CA HIS A 106 -21.43 0.29 -8.75
C HIS A 106 -21.90 1.65 -8.27
N SER A 107 -21.64 1.94 -7.00
CA SER A 107 -21.99 3.20 -6.37
C SER A 107 -20.71 3.88 -5.87
N GLN A 108 -20.40 5.04 -6.44
CA GLN A 108 -19.32 5.91 -5.93
C GLN A 108 -19.83 6.86 -4.84
N VAL A 109 -21.13 7.17 -4.87
CA VAL A 109 -21.81 8.09 -3.96
C VAL A 109 -23.11 7.44 -3.51
N PRO A 110 -23.44 7.43 -2.19
CA PRO A 110 -24.68 6.86 -1.69
C PRO A 110 -25.91 7.37 -2.48
N GLY A 111 -26.74 6.44 -2.96
CA GLY A 111 -27.95 6.74 -3.73
C GLY A 111 -27.77 6.87 -5.24
N ILE A 112 -26.55 6.86 -5.75
CA ILE A 112 -26.25 6.81 -7.20
C ILE A 112 -25.70 5.43 -7.55
N VAL A 113 -26.33 4.77 -8.52
CA VAL A 113 -25.90 3.47 -9.07
C VAL A 113 -25.63 3.65 -10.55
N SER A 114 -24.43 3.26 -10.98
CA SER A 114 -23.97 3.32 -12.35
C SER A 114 -23.72 1.91 -12.89
N ASN A 115 -24.11 1.67 -14.14
CA ASN A 115 -23.87 0.40 -14.85
C ASN A 115 -22.79 0.51 -15.93
N ALA A 116 -22.12 1.66 -16.04
CA ALA A 116 -21.04 1.87 -17.00
C ALA A 116 -19.79 1.08 -16.62
N ASP A 117 -19.04 0.59 -17.61
CA ASP A 117 -17.72 0.00 -17.36
C ASP A 117 -16.82 1.06 -16.71
N MET A 118 -16.30 0.76 -15.52
CA MET A 118 -15.39 1.63 -14.79
C MET A 118 -14.00 1.04 -14.76
N ALA A 119 -13.06 1.72 -15.41
CA ALA A 119 -11.63 1.42 -15.22
C ALA A 119 -11.22 1.84 -13.79
N VAL A 120 -10.62 0.91 -13.06
CA VAL A 120 -10.12 1.08 -11.69
C VAL A 120 -8.63 0.75 -11.67
#